data_AF-A0AAW7ZB19-F1
#
_entry.id   AF-A0AAW7ZB19-F1
#
_cell.length_a   1.000
_cell.length_b   1.000
_cell.length_c   1.000
_cell.angle_alpha   90.00
_cell.angle_beta   90.00
_cell.angle_gamma   90.00
#
_symmetry.space_group_name_H-M   'P 1'
#
loop_
_entity.id
_entity.type
_entity.pdbx_description
1 polymer ?
#
loop_
_entity_poly.entity_id
_entity_poly.type
_entity_poly.pdbx_seq_one_letter_code
_entity_poly.pdbx_strand_id
1 'polypeptide(L)'
;MTRKKAVALRYDKEEDHVPEVIAAGHSYLAEKILQIAEEKSVPVYKDPVLVEMLSHLNVGEEIPPELYNIIAEVLTFVYSLDKETRDK
;
A
#
# COMPACT_ATOMS: atom_id res chain seq x y z
N MET A 1 -16.10 -10.92 -13.54
CA MET A 1 -16.17 -9.78 -12.61
C MET A 1 -14.93 -9.81 -11.73
N THR A 2 -13.95 -8.97 -11.98
CA THR A 2 -12.73 -8.88 -11.14
C THR A 2 -13.14 -8.36 -9.77
N ARG A 3 -12.97 -9.17 -8.72
CA ARG A 3 -13.28 -8.73 -7.35
C ARG A 3 -12.26 -7.67 -6.94
N LYS A 4 -12.74 -6.50 -6.51
CA LYS A 4 -11.87 -5.40 -6.05
C LYS A 4 -11.06 -5.89 -4.85
N LYS A 5 -9.75 -5.61 -4.86
CA LYS A 5 -8.83 -5.89 -3.76
C LYS A 5 -8.15 -4.60 -3.33
N ALA A 6 -7.80 -4.52 -2.05
CA ALA A 6 -6.97 -3.45 -1.52
C ALA A 6 -6.07 -4.02 -0.42
N VAL A 7 -4.83 -3.52 -0.39
CA VAL A 7 -3.85 -3.81 0.64
C VAL A 7 -3.28 -2.47 1.09
N ALA A 8 -3.17 -2.26 2.41
CA ALA A 8 -2.54 -1.10 3.01
C ALA A 8 -1.20 -1.50 3.62
N LEU A 9 -0.20 -0.66 3.38
CA LEU A 9 1.18 -0.87 3.82
C LEU A 9 1.56 0.21 4.83
N ARG A 10 2.36 -0.16 5.83
CA ARG A 10 3.08 0.80 6.70
C ARG A 10 4.57 0.66 6.47
N TYR A 11 5.26 1.79 6.46
CA TYR A 11 6.71 1.84 6.54
C TYR A 11 7.14 3.14 7.21
N ASP A 12 7.65 3.03 8.42
CA ASP A 12 8.38 4.09 9.10
C ASP A 12 9.89 3.86 8.92
N LYS A 13 10.61 4.81 8.32
CA LYS A 13 12.06 4.66 8.08
C LYS A 13 12.89 4.71 9.36
N GLU A 14 12.38 5.34 10.40
CA GLU A 14 13.08 5.52 11.69
C GLU A 14 12.80 4.34 12.63
N GLU A 15 11.63 3.72 12.52
CA GLU A 15 11.18 2.64 13.43
C GLU A 15 11.15 1.25 12.78
N ASP A 16 10.78 1.15 11.49
CA ASP A 16 10.60 -0.13 10.80
C ASP A 16 11.85 -0.50 9.96
N HIS A 17 12.31 -1.74 10.10
CA HIS A 17 13.38 -2.27 9.23
C HIS A 17 12.87 -2.62 7.83
N VAL A 18 11.60 -3.01 7.72
CA VAL A 18 10.96 -3.45 6.48
C VAL A 18 9.49 -3.01 6.46
N PRO A 19 8.90 -2.74 5.29
CA PRO A 19 7.48 -2.45 5.20
C PRO A 19 6.63 -3.65 5.64
N GLU A 20 5.45 -3.38 6.22
CA GLU A 20 4.50 -4.41 6.66
C GLU A 20 3.09 -4.20 6.09
N VAL A 21 2.32 -5.28 6.01
CA VAL A 21 0.90 -5.22 5.66
C VAL A 21 0.06 -4.92 6.90
N ILE A 22 -0.63 -3.78 6.92
CA ILE A 22 -1.49 -3.39 8.06
C ILE A 22 -2.98 -3.65 7.82
N ALA A 23 -3.39 -3.81 6.56
CA ALA A 23 -4.75 -4.21 6.22
C ALA A 23 -4.79 -4.88 4.85
N ALA A 24 -5.66 -5.87 4.67
CA ALA A 24 -5.93 -6.49 3.38
C ALA A 24 -7.42 -6.85 3.29
N GLY A 25 -8.01 -6.72 2.11
CA GLY A 25 -9.42 -6.98 1.94
C GLY A 25 -9.86 -7.14 0.49
N HIS A 26 -11.02 -7.76 0.31
CA HIS A 26 -11.68 -7.92 -0.98
C HIS A 26 -13.14 -7.42 -0.94
N SER A 27 -13.67 -7.06 -2.10
CA SER A 27 -15.06 -6.57 -2.26
C SER A 27 -15.37 -5.46 -1.26
N TYR A 28 -16.31 -5.68 -0.33
CA TYR A 28 -16.71 -4.70 0.69
C TYR A 28 -15.55 -4.20 1.56
N LEU A 29 -14.66 -5.10 2.00
CA LEU A 29 -13.50 -4.71 2.82
C LEU A 29 -12.51 -3.85 2.01
N ALA A 30 -12.31 -4.17 0.74
CA ALA A 30 -11.46 -3.36 -0.14
C ALA A 30 -12.02 -1.95 -0.32
N GLU A 31 -13.34 -1.82 -0.47
CA GLU A 31 -14.01 -0.52 -0.53
C GLU A 31 -13.83 0.27 0.76
N LYS A 32 -13.94 -0.38 1.92
CA LYS A 32 -13.71 0.26 3.22
C LYS A 32 -12.27 0.72 3.42
N ILE A 33 -11.28 -0.08 3.02
CA ILE A 33 -9.86 0.32 3.06
C ILE A 33 -9.63 1.58 2.21
N LEU A 34 -10.17 1.59 0.98
CA LEU A 34 -10.02 2.74 0.08
C LEU A 34 -10.75 3.99 0.59
N GLN A 35 -11.94 3.83 1.19
CA GLN A 35 -12.68 4.92 1.81
C GLN A 35 -11.86 5.56 2.96
N ILE A 36 -11.29 4.73 3.84
CA ILE A 36 -10.44 5.23 4.94
C ILE A 36 -9.19 5.91 4.41
N ALA A 37 -8.56 5.36 3.36
CA ALA A 37 -7.40 5.97 2.74
C ALA A 37 -7.72 7.38 2.21
N GLU A 38 -8.86 7.56 1.54
CA GLU A 38 -9.34 8.87 1.08
C GLU A 38 -9.59 9.83 2.26
N GLU A 39 -10.33 9.39 3.28
CA GLU A 39 -10.64 10.19 4.49
C GLU A 39 -9.37 10.63 5.25
N LYS A 40 -8.31 9.83 5.19
CA LYS A 40 -7.02 10.09 5.84
C LYS A 40 -5.98 10.68 4.92
N SER A 41 -6.33 10.97 3.66
CA SER A 41 -5.41 11.45 2.63
C SER A 41 -4.17 10.55 2.45
N VAL A 42 -4.36 9.24 2.62
CA VAL A 42 -3.34 8.23 2.32
C VAL A 42 -3.32 7.99 0.80
N PRO A 43 -2.17 8.13 0.14
CA PRO A 43 -2.06 7.90 -1.31
C PRO A 43 -2.45 6.48 -1.72
N VAL A 44 -3.13 6.36 -2.85
CA VAL A 44 -3.57 5.07 -3.40
C VAL A 44 -2.81 4.79 -4.70
N TYR A 45 -2.01 3.72 -4.70
CA TYR A 45 -1.36 3.20 -5.89
C TYR A 45 -2.18 2.06 -6.50
N LYS A 46 -2.48 2.14 -7.80
CA LYS A 46 -3.36 1.17 -8.48
C LYS A 46 -2.55 0.27 -9.42
N ASP A 47 -2.28 -0.94 -8.96
CA ASP A 47 -1.65 -1.99 -9.74
C ASP A 47 -2.36 -3.34 -9.47
N PRO A 48 -3.07 -3.91 -10.47
CA PRO A 48 -3.77 -5.18 -10.32
C PRO A 48 -2.86 -6.39 -10.03
N VAL A 49 -1.62 -6.39 -10.51
CA VAL A 49 -0.68 -7.50 -10.31
C VAL A 49 -0.11 -7.42 -8.90
N LEU A 50 0.36 -6.23 -8.50
CA LEU A 50 0.93 -6.02 -7.17
C LEU A 50 -0.11 -6.29 -6.07
N VAL A 51 -1.35 -5.78 -6.22
CA VAL A 51 -2.39 -6.02 -5.22
C VAL A 51 -2.76 -7.50 -5.11
N GLU A 52 -2.67 -8.25 -6.21
CA GLU A 52 -2.89 -9.71 -6.18
C GLU A 52 -1.80 -10.39 -5.35
N MET A 53 -0.53 -10.08 -5.63
CA MET A 53 0.63 -10.62 -4.92
C MET A 53 0.57 -10.30 -3.43
N LEU A 54 0.33 -9.03 -3.07
CA LEU A 54 0.25 -8.58 -1.69
C LEU A 54 -0.98 -9.14 -0.96
N SER A 55 -2.06 -9.46 -1.67
CA SER A 55 -3.26 -10.04 -1.05
C SER A 55 -3.06 -11.46 -0.51
N HIS A 56 -1.94 -12.10 -0.83
CA HIS A 56 -1.55 -13.39 -0.26
C HIS A 56 -0.85 -13.29 1.09
N LEU A 57 -0.41 -12.10 1.49
CA LEU A 57 0.21 -11.85 2.78
C LEU A 57 -0.85 -11.61 3.85
N ASN A 58 -0.57 -12.05 5.07
CA ASN A 58 -1.42 -11.79 6.23
C ASN A 58 -1.18 -10.39 6.79
N VAL A 59 -2.18 -9.86 7.49
CA VAL A 59 -2.01 -8.62 8.26
C VAL A 59 -0.99 -8.84 9.38
N GLY A 60 -0.04 -7.93 9.50
CA GLY A 60 1.11 -8.01 10.40
C GLY A 60 2.31 -8.73 9.79
N GLU A 61 2.22 -9.26 8.58
CA GLU A 61 3.39 -9.83 7.90
C GLU A 61 4.23 -8.73 7.24
N GLU A 62 5.55 -8.89 7.40
CA GLU A 62 6.56 -8.12 6.69
C GLU A 62 6.53 -8.45 5.20
N ILE A 63 6.88 -7.48 4.37
CA ILE A 63 7.03 -7.70 2.93
C ILE A 63 8.20 -8.66 2.67
N PRO A 64 8.03 -9.70 1.83
CA PRO A 64 9.12 -10.57 1.42
C PRO A 64 10.19 -9.85 0.58
N PRO A 65 11.48 -10.23 0.69
CA PRO A 65 12.57 -9.58 -0.03
C PRO A 65 12.40 -9.52 -1.56
N GLU A 66 11.77 -10.52 -2.15
CA GLU A 66 11.47 -10.57 -3.58
C GLU A 66 10.54 -9.44 -4.05
N LEU A 67 9.79 -8.81 -3.13
CA LEU A 67 8.89 -7.70 -3.42
C LEU A 67 9.51 -6.33 -3.09
N TYR A 68 10.72 -6.26 -2.53
CA TYR A 68 11.31 -4.98 -2.12
C TYR A 68 11.51 -4.00 -3.27
N ASN A 69 11.92 -4.47 -4.44
CA ASN A 69 12.14 -3.60 -5.59
C ASN A 69 10.84 -2.91 -6.04
N ILE A 70 9.74 -3.66 -6.10
CA ILE A 70 8.44 -3.09 -6.50
C ILE A 70 7.85 -2.19 -5.40
N ILE A 71 8.04 -2.53 -4.12
CA ILE A 71 7.62 -1.65 -3.02
C ILE A 71 8.43 -0.35 -3.00
N ALA A 72 9.74 -0.40 -3.28
CA ALA A 72 10.57 0.80 -3.38
C ALA A 72 10.08 1.75 -4.49
N GLU A 73 9.59 1.22 -5.61
CA GLU A 73 8.97 2.01 -6.68
C GLU A 73 7.69 2.69 -6.20
N VAL A 74 6.80 1.97 -5.50
CA VAL A 74 5.58 2.54 -4.91
C VAL A 74 5.92 3.64 -3.92
N LEU A 75 6.87 3.42 -3.01
CA LEU A 75 7.29 4.42 -2.03
C LEU A 75 7.90 5.64 -2.71
N THR A 76 8.71 5.45 -3.75
CA THR A 76 9.29 6.56 -4.53
C THR A 76 8.21 7.40 -5.20
N PHE A 77 7.19 6.76 -5.77
CA PHE A 77 6.02 7.44 -6.32
C PHE A 77 5.31 8.27 -5.25
N VAL A 78 5.03 7.69 -4.07
CA VAL A 78 4.39 8.41 -2.96
C VAL A 78 5.22 9.61 -2.50
N TYR A 79 6.54 9.44 -2.31
CA TYR A 79 7.42 10.56 -1.93
C TYR A 79 7.48 11.67 -2.98
N SER A 80 7.31 11.34 -4.26
CA SER A 80 7.29 12.35 -5.33
C SER A 80 6.02 13.22 -5.25
N LEU A 81 4.87 12.63 -4.90
CA LEU A 81 3.62 13.34 -4.70
C LEU A 81 3.69 14.29 -3.49
N ASP A 82 4.32 13.85 -2.39
CA ASP A 82 4.50 14.67 -1.20
C ASP A 82 5.41 15.88 -1.47
N LYS A 83 6.47 15.71 -2.28
CA LYS A 83 7.33 16.83 -2.71
C LYS A 83 6.57 17.83 -3.55
N GLU A 84 5.79 17.37 -4.51
CA GLU A 84 4.99 18.24 -5.38
C GLU A 84 3.92 19.02 -4.60
N THR A 85 3.44 18.47 -3.48
CA THR A 85 2.51 19.12 -2.56
C THR A 85 3.18 20.13 -1.62
N ARG A 86 4.50 20.00 -1.36
CA ARG A 86 5.29 20.92 -0.52
C ARG A 86 5.88 22.12 -1.26
N ASP A 87 6.05 22.01 -2.58
CA ASP A 87 6.63 23.07 -3.42
C ASP A 87 5.57 24.02 -4.06
N LYS A 88 4.33 24.01 -3.56
CA LYS A 88 3.28 25.01 -3.84
C LYS A 88 2.89 25.76 -2.57
#